data_AF-A0A354CZC2-F1
#
_entry.id   AF-A0A354CZC2-F1
#
_cell.length_a   1.000
_cell.length_b   1.000
_cell.length_c   1.000
_cell.angle_alpha   90.00
_cell.angle_beta   90.00
_cell.angle_gamma   90.00
#
_symmetry.space_group_name_H-M   'P 1'
#
loop_
_entity.id
_entity.type
_entity.pdbx_description
1 polymer ?
#
loop_
_entity_poly.entity_id
_entity_poly.type
_entity_poly.pdbx_seq_one_letter_code
_entity_poly.pdbx_strand_id
1 'polypeptide(L)'
;MREVKPRTQPRVQPPDVRSRNFDEVITGYTSLNALAEAQRCILCKNARCQAACPLGNRIPEWIAALQQGHIEEAYRVIRSISPMPELCSRLCPQERLCEGACALGIKHEPVAIGLLERFVCDEWRQMAHRD
;
A
#
# COMPACT_ATOMS: atom_id res chain seq x y z
N MET A 1 8.88 -21.22 -10.76
CA MET A 1 8.82 -20.04 -9.88
C MET A 1 7.93 -19.02 -10.58
N ARG A 2 6.93 -18.44 -9.90
CA ARG A 2 6.02 -17.47 -10.53
C ARG A 2 6.84 -16.25 -10.97
N GLU A 3 6.64 -15.78 -12.20
CA GLU A 3 7.32 -14.59 -12.70
C GLU A 3 6.95 -13.38 -11.83
N VAL A 4 7.96 -12.69 -11.30
CA VAL A 4 7.77 -11.48 -10.49
C VAL A 4 7.80 -10.29 -11.43
N LYS A 5 6.65 -9.64 -11.62
CA LYS A 5 6.52 -8.42 -12.45
C LYS A 5 7.41 -7.28 -11.88
N PRO A 6 7.60 -6.15 -12.57
CA PRO A 6 8.21 -4.94 -11.99
C PRO A 6 7.30 -4.23 -10.97
N ARG A 7 7.85 -3.41 -10.06
CA ARG A 7 7.04 -2.64 -9.09
C ARG A 7 6.19 -1.63 -9.85
N THR A 8 4.91 -1.55 -9.50
CA THR A 8 3.97 -0.65 -10.15
C THR A 8 4.27 0.77 -9.68
N GLN A 9 4.33 1.72 -10.63
CA GLN A 9 4.58 3.12 -10.29
C GLN A 9 3.26 3.83 -9.97
N PRO A 10 3.22 4.68 -8.92
CA PRO A 10 2.06 5.50 -8.65
C PRO A 10 1.95 6.62 -9.68
N ARG A 11 0.79 7.26 -9.77
CA ARG A 11 0.66 8.52 -10.50
C ARG A 11 1.36 9.63 -9.72
N VAL A 12 2.19 10.40 -10.42
CA VAL A 12 2.94 11.52 -9.84
C VAL A 12 2.74 12.74 -10.74
N GLN A 13 2.51 13.91 -10.13
CA GLN A 13 2.42 15.16 -10.87
C GLN A 13 3.75 15.48 -11.59
N PRO A 14 3.71 15.99 -12.84
CA PRO A 14 4.90 16.47 -13.54
C PRO A 14 5.65 17.57 -12.75
N PRO A 15 7.00 17.62 -12.80
CA PRO A 15 7.79 18.61 -12.05
C PRO A 15 7.44 20.08 -12.32
N ASP A 16 7.16 20.42 -13.58
CA ASP A 16 6.78 21.75 -14.04
C ASP A 16 5.39 22.19 -13.53
N VAL A 17 4.52 21.23 -13.24
CA VAL A 17 3.20 21.44 -12.65
C VAL A 17 3.30 21.54 -11.12
N ARG A 18 3.88 20.53 -10.46
CA ARG A 18 3.94 20.45 -8.98
C ARG A 18 4.81 21.53 -8.32
N SER A 19 5.64 22.22 -9.10
CA SER A 19 6.42 23.39 -8.63
C SER A 19 5.58 24.67 -8.53
N ARG A 20 4.32 24.63 -8.97
CA ARG A 20 3.43 25.80 -9.08
C ARG A 20 2.14 25.67 -8.26
N ASN A 21 1.98 24.62 -7.48
CA ASN A 21 0.80 24.37 -6.64
C ASN A 21 1.20 23.73 -5.30
N PHE A 22 0.24 23.60 -4.39
CA PHE A 22 0.38 22.89 -3.11
C PHE A 22 -0.40 21.57 -3.09
N ASP A 23 -0.82 21.08 -4.26
CA ASP A 23 -1.55 19.83 -4.39
C ASP A 23 -0.62 18.64 -4.14
N GLU A 24 -1.19 17.50 -3.74
CA GLU A 24 -0.40 16.32 -3.41
C GLU A 24 0.38 15.79 -4.64
N VAL A 25 1.70 15.66 -4.49
CA VAL A 25 2.60 15.28 -5.60
C VAL A 25 2.34 13.86 -6.10
N ILE A 26 2.16 12.92 -5.17
CA ILE A 26 1.80 11.53 -5.48
C ILE A 26 0.28 11.46 -5.39
N THR A 27 -0.40 10.99 -6.44
CA THR A 27 -1.86 10.86 -6.47
C THR A 27 -2.34 9.41 -6.35
N GLY A 28 -1.46 8.52 -5.89
CA GLY A 28 -1.77 7.13 -5.57
C GLY A 28 -1.91 6.22 -6.80
N TYR A 29 -2.61 5.11 -6.62
CA TYR A 29 -2.85 4.11 -7.66
C TYR A 29 -4.23 4.28 -8.32
N THR A 30 -4.37 3.72 -9.53
CA THR A 30 -5.68 3.29 -10.04
C THR A 30 -6.03 1.94 -9.41
N SER A 31 -7.30 1.53 -9.45
CA SER A 31 -7.70 0.19 -9.00
C SER A 31 -6.93 -0.92 -9.73
N LEU A 32 -6.69 -0.74 -11.03
CA LEU A 32 -5.89 -1.70 -11.83
C LEU A 32 -4.43 -1.78 -11.34
N ASN A 33 -3.78 -0.64 -11.10
CA ASN A 33 -2.40 -0.60 -10.62
C ASN A 33 -2.29 -1.14 -9.20
N ALA A 34 -3.24 -0.82 -8.33
CA ALA A 34 -3.29 -1.33 -6.96
C ALA A 34 -3.43 -2.86 -6.95
N LEU A 35 -4.32 -3.41 -7.78
CA LEU A 35 -4.48 -4.86 -7.88
C LEU A 35 -3.22 -5.52 -8.46
N ALA A 36 -2.62 -4.94 -9.50
CA ALA A 36 -1.37 -5.45 -10.07
C ALA A 36 -0.23 -5.47 -9.05
N GLU A 37 -0.11 -4.41 -8.23
CA GLU A 37 0.89 -4.32 -7.17
C GLU A 37 0.59 -5.29 -6.01
N ALA A 38 -0.67 -5.40 -5.59
CA ALA A 38 -1.09 -6.32 -4.53
C ALA A 38 -0.77 -7.78 -4.91
N GLN A 39 -0.90 -8.16 -6.19
CA GLN A 39 -0.58 -9.51 -6.70
C GLN A 39 0.91 -9.86 -6.65
N ARG A 40 1.81 -8.89 -6.42
CA ARG A 40 3.24 -9.17 -6.15
C ARG A 40 3.47 -9.73 -4.75
N CYS A 41 2.56 -9.46 -3.81
CA CYS A 41 2.67 -9.97 -2.46
C CYS A 41 2.52 -11.49 -2.43
N ILE A 42 3.51 -12.17 -1.86
CA ILE A 42 3.57 -13.63 -1.78
C ILE A 42 2.92 -14.21 -0.51
N LEU A 43 2.21 -13.37 0.26
CA LEU A 43 1.48 -13.76 1.48
C LEU A 43 2.33 -14.63 2.44
N CYS A 44 3.48 -14.08 2.84
CA CYS A 44 4.43 -14.77 3.73
C CYS A 44 3.73 -15.21 5.03
N LYS A 45 3.83 -16.51 5.38
CA LYS A 45 3.38 -17.00 6.70
C LYS A 45 4.13 -16.31 7.85
N ASN A 46 5.45 -16.19 7.72
CA ASN A 46 6.30 -15.44 8.66
C ASN A 46 6.59 -14.06 8.07
N ALA A 47 5.65 -13.14 8.24
CA ALA A 47 5.66 -11.83 7.60
C ALA A 47 6.63 -10.84 8.29
N ARG A 48 7.84 -10.73 7.73
CA ARG A 48 8.85 -9.76 8.19
C ARG A 48 8.37 -8.31 8.09
N CYS A 49 7.55 -7.98 7.08
CA CYS A 49 6.96 -6.66 6.93
C CYS A 49 6.03 -6.27 8.09
N GLN A 50 5.29 -7.22 8.65
CA GLN A 50 4.44 -7.01 9.83
C GLN A 50 5.29 -6.83 11.08
N ALA A 51 6.32 -7.66 11.28
CA ALA A 51 7.25 -7.52 12.40
C ALA A 51 8.03 -6.20 12.39
N ALA A 52 8.33 -5.66 11.20
CA ALA A 52 9.00 -4.37 11.03
C ALA A 52 8.07 -3.16 11.12
N CYS A 53 6.75 -3.36 11.10
CA CYS A 53 5.80 -2.29 11.32
C CYS A 53 5.69 -2.00 12.83
N PRO A 54 5.95 -0.78 13.31
CA PRO A 54 5.88 -0.47 14.74
C PRO A 54 4.51 -0.72 15.38
N LEU A 55 3.44 -0.66 14.59
CA LEU A 55 2.07 -0.94 15.04
C LEU A 55 1.70 -2.43 14.95
N GLY A 56 2.53 -3.25 14.30
CA GLY A 56 2.19 -4.65 14.03
C GLY A 56 1.06 -4.83 13.03
N ASN A 57 0.92 -3.94 12.05
CA ASN A 57 -0.12 -4.02 11.02
C ASN A 57 -0.15 -5.39 10.34
N ARG A 58 -1.35 -5.95 10.18
CA ARG A 58 -1.60 -7.28 9.60
C ARG A 58 -1.49 -7.25 8.06
N ILE A 59 -0.30 -6.89 7.57
CA ILE A 59 -0.03 -6.57 6.15
C ILE A 59 -0.43 -7.69 5.19
N PRO A 60 -0.04 -8.96 5.40
CA PRO A 60 -0.46 -10.02 4.50
C PRO A 60 -1.99 -10.22 4.47
N GLU A 61 -2.66 -10.03 5.61
CA GLU A 61 -4.11 -10.23 5.74
C GLU A 61 -4.88 -9.21 4.91
N TRP A 62 -4.63 -7.91 5.10
CA TRP A 62 -5.35 -6.89 4.33
C TRP A 62 -4.93 -6.85 2.86
N ILE A 63 -3.68 -7.22 2.53
CA ILE A 63 -3.28 -7.38 1.11
C ILE A 63 -4.01 -8.57 0.47
N ALA A 64 -4.24 -9.66 1.20
CA ALA A 64 -5.00 -10.81 0.68
C ALA A 64 -6.46 -10.44 0.38
N ALA A 65 -7.10 -9.61 1.22
CA ALA A 65 -8.41 -9.05 0.94
C ALA A 65 -8.38 -8.14 -0.30
N LEU A 66 -7.36 -7.28 -0.42
CA LEU A 66 -7.18 -6.41 -1.59
C LEU A 66 -6.94 -7.21 -2.88
N GLN A 67 -6.20 -8.32 -2.83
CA GLN A 67 -6.00 -9.23 -3.98
C GLN A 67 -7.32 -9.81 -4.52
N GLN A 68 -8.36 -9.89 -3.68
CA GLN A 68 -9.70 -10.34 -4.02
C GLN A 68 -10.64 -9.18 -4.38
N GLY A 69 -10.16 -7.93 -4.33
CA GLY A 69 -10.97 -6.73 -4.56
C GLY A 69 -11.83 -6.29 -3.37
N HIS A 70 -11.65 -6.90 -2.19
CA HIS A 70 -12.43 -6.57 -0.99
C HIS A 70 -11.83 -5.34 -0.26
N ILE A 71 -12.04 -4.15 -0.82
CA ILE A 71 -11.46 -2.90 -0.30
C ILE A 71 -11.93 -2.59 1.14
N GLU A 72 -13.23 -2.74 1.42
CA GLU A 72 -13.78 -2.48 2.75
C GLU A 72 -13.19 -3.43 3.80
N GLU A 73 -13.08 -4.72 3.47
CA GLU A 73 -12.46 -5.71 4.36
C GLU A 73 -10.99 -5.36 4.64
N ALA A 74 -10.24 -5.03 3.60
CA ALA A 74 -8.85 -4.57 3.73
C ALA A 74 -8.75 -3.35 4.66
N TYR A 75 -9.61 -2.35 4.47
CA TYR A 75 -9.64 -1.15 5.30
C TYR A 75 -9.96 -1.48 6.77
N ARG A 76 -10.95 -2.33 7.03
CA ARG A 76 -11.30 -2.76 8.40
C ARG A 76 -10.13 -3.45 9.09
N VAL A 77 -9.41 -4.32 8.39
CA VAL A 77 -8.22 -5.01 8.93
C VAL A 77 -7.09 -4.01 9.23
N ILE A 78 -6.86 -3.02 8.36
CA ILE A 78 -5.87 -1.95 8.61
C ILE A 78 -6.28 -1.14 9.85
N ARG A 79 -7.53 -0.65 9.88
CA ARG A 79 -8.05 0.25 10.91
C ARG A 79 -8.17 -0.39 12.29
N SER A 80 -8.24 -1.72 12.35
CA SER A 80 -8.28 -2.45 13.63
C SER A 80 -6.97 -2.33 14.43
N ILE A 81 -5.87 -1.99 13.77
CA ILE A 81 -4.54 -1.82 14.37
C ILE A 81 -4.05 -0.39 14.23
N SER A 82 -4.16 0.18 13.03
CA SER A 82 -3.71 1.53 12.73
C SER A 82 -4.78 2.56 13.11
N PRO A 83 -4.50 3.51 14.04
CA PRO A 83 -5.47 4.54 14.40
C PRO A 83 -5.66 5.60 13.31
N MET A 84 -4.68 5.77 12.43
CA MET A 84 -4.64 6.81 11.39
C MET A 84 -3.93 6.30 10.11
N PRO A 85 -4.44 5.26 9.46
CA PRO A 85 -3.80 4.66 8.29
C PRO A 85 -3.67 5.62 7.10
N GLU A 86 -4.52 6.64 7.02
CA GLU A 86 -4.46 7.70 6.01
C GLU A 86 -3.16 8.51 6.11
N LEU A 87 -2.65 8.69 7.34
CA LEU A 87 -1.40 9.38 7.62
C LEU A 87 -0.21 8.42 7.52
N CYS A 88 -0.30 7.22 8.10
CA CYS A 88 0.76 6.22 8.05
C CYS A 88 1.14 5.86 6.61
N SER A 89 0.15 5.69 5.73
CA SER A 89 0.36 5.39 4.31
C SER A 89 1.09 6.49 3.53
N ARG A 90 1.17 7.72 4.07
CA ARG A 90 1.82 8.88 3.44
C ARG A 90 3.14 9.27 4.08
N LEU A 91 3.27 9.08 5.40
CA LEU A 91 4.36 9.65 6.19
C LEU A 91 5.34 8.61 6.74
N CYS A 92 4.96 7.33 6.81
CA CYS A 92 5.87 6.32 7.31
C CYS A 92 7.13 6.25 6.42
N PRO A 93 8.34 6.09 6.99
CA PRO A 93 9.54 5.79 6.22
C PRO A 93 9.53 4.30 5.84
N GLN A 94 8.69 3.90 4.88
CA GLN A 94 8.44 2.48 4.59
C GLN A 94 9.70 1.73 4.18
N GLU A 95 10.64 2.40 3.51
CA GLU A 95 11.93 1.87 3.08
C GLU A 95 12.82 1.42 4.25
N ARG A 96 12.57 1.95 5.46
CA ARG A 96 13.26 1.54 6.71
C ARG A 96 12.42 0.61 7.57
N LEU A 97 11.15 0.39 7.20
CA LEU A 97 10.16 -0.35 7.97
C LEU A 97 9.61 -1.54 7.16
N CYS A 98 8.30 -1.55 6.89
CA CYS A 98 7.60 -2.67 6.29
C CYS A 98 8.11 -3.04 4.88
N GLU A 99 8.43 -2.06 4.04
CA GLU A 99 8.97 -2.30 2.69
C GLU A 99 10.45 -2.70 2.76
N GLY A 100 11.23 -2.07 3.64
CA GLY A 100 12.63 -2.43 3.89
C GLY A 100 12.81 -3.87 4.39
N ALA A 101 11.84 -4.39 5.13
CA ALA A 101 11.84 -5.77 5.63
C ALA A 101 11.12 -6.77 4.70
N CYS A 102 10.55 -6.33 3.57
CA CYS A 102 9.78 -7.19 2.70
C CYS A 102 10.64 -8.31 2.11
N ALA A 103 10.20 -9.57 2.22
CA ALA A 103 10.95 -10.72 1.72
C ALA A 103 11.14 -10.69 0.20
N LEU A 104 10.19 -10.11 -0.56
CA LEU A 104 10.33 -9.90 -2.00
C LEU A 104 11.51 -8.96 -2.33
N GLY A 105 11.76 -7.99 -1.43
CA GLY A 105 12.84 -7.01 -1.49
C GLY A 105 14.26 -7.61 -1.50
N ILE A 106 14.42 -8.89 -1.15
CA ILE A 106 15.74 -9.55 -1.10
C ILE A 106 16.30 -9.79 -2.51
N LYS A 107 15.43 -10.09 -3.49
CA LYS A 107 15.83 -10.41 -4.87
C LYS A 107 15.19 -9.49 -5.92
N HIS A 108 14.18 -8.72 -5.53
CA HIS A 108 13.41 -7.84 -6.40
C HIS A 108 13.08 -6.55 -5.64
N GLU A 109 12.30 -5.66 -6.23
CA GLU A 109 11.72 -4.55 -5.50
C GLU A 109 10.67 -5.05 -4.48
N PRO A 110 10.61 -4.45 -3.27
CA PRO A 110 9.60 -4.82 -2.29
C PRO A 110 8.19 -4.49 -2.79
N VAL A 111 7.19 -5.11 -2.18
CA VAL A 111 5.79 -4.70 -2.39
C VAL A 111 5.62 -3.26 -1.91
N ALA A 112 4.93 -2.43 -2.67
CA ALA A 112 4.65 -1.04 -2.31
C ALA A 112 3.55 -0.92 -1.23
N ILE A 113 3.84 -1.43 -0.03
CA ILE A 113 2.89 -1.55 1.07
C ILE A 113 2.27 -0.19 1.43
N GLY A 114 3.07 0.89 1.49
CA GLY A 114 2.55 2.22 1.82
C GLY A 114 1.56 2.74 0.77
N LEU A 115 1.89 2.55 -0.51
CA LEU A 115 1.01 2.96 -1.61
C LEU A 115 -0.27 2.12 -1.70
N LEU A 116 -0.21 0.83 -1.34
CA LEU A 116 -1.40 -0.02 -1.25
C LEU A 116 -2.28 0.37 -0.06
N GLU A 117 -1.71 0.64 1.12
CA GLU A 117 -2.45 1.14 2.29
C GLU A 117 -3.15 2.46 1.97
N ARG A 118 -2.43 3.37 1.28
CA ARG A 118 -2.98 4.63 0.79
C ARG A 118 -4.18 4.40 -0.12
N PHE A 119 -4.03 3.54 -1.13
CA PHE A 119 -5.10 3.24 -2.08
C PHE A 119 -6.36 2.74 -1.36
N VAL A 120 -6.21 1.80 -0.43
CA VAL A 120 -7.34 1.26 0.35
C VAL A 120 -8.04 2.36 1.16
N CYS A 121 -7.28 3.25 1.80
CA CYS A 121 -7.85 4.36 2.56
C CYS A 121 -8.57 5.39 1.67
N ASP A 122 -7.94 5.76 0.55
CA ASP A 122 -8.48 6.75 -0.39
C ASP A 122 -9.78 6.24 -1.05
N GLU A 123 -9.85 4.94 -1.41
CA GLU A 123 -11.05 4.32 -1.96
C GLU A 123 -12.16 4.16 -0.91
N TRP A 124 -11.82 3.71 0.31
CA TRP A 124 -12.80 3.62 1.40
C TRP A 124 -13.44 4.98 1.68
N ARG A 125 -12.64 6.05 1.74
CA ARG A 125 -13.14 7.41 1.94
C ARG A 125 -14.11 7.83 0.83
N GLN A 126 -13.79 7.53 -0.43
CA GLN A 126 -14.71 7.80 -1.55
C GLN A 126 -16.00 6.98 -1.47
N MET A 127 -15.94 5.73 -0.96
CA MET A 127 -17.12 4.88 -0.75
C MET A 127 -18.01 5.42 0.37
N ALA A 128 -17.42 5.82 1.50
CA ALA A 128 -18.15 6.26 2.70
C ALA A 128 -18.80 7.66 2.58
N HIS A 129 -18.47 8.43 1.54
CA HIS A 129 -19.04 9.76 1.29
C HIS A 129 -19.94 9.81 0.04
N ARG A 130 -20.47 8.66 -0.39
CA ARG A 130 -21.40 8.53 -1.54
C ARG A 130 -22.88 8.49 -1.13
N ASP A 131 -23.19 8.82 0.12
CA ASP A 131 -24.53 9.02 0.68
C ASP A 131 -24.74 10.51 1.01
#